data_AF-A0A8J3KXE4-F1
#
_entry.id   AF-A0A8J3KXE4-F1
#
_cell.length_a   1.000
_cell.length_b   1.000
_cell.length_c   1.000
_cell.angle_alpha   90.00
_cell.angle_beta   90.00
_cell.angle_gamma   90.00
#
_symmetry.space_group_name_H-M   'P 1'
#
loop_
_entity.id
_entity.type
_entity.pdbx_description
1 polymer ?
#
loop_
_entity_poly.entity_id
_entity_poly.type
_entity_poly.pdbx_seq_one_letter_code
_entity_poly.pdbx_strand_id
1 'polypeptide(L)'
;MPKAAYRSRRAELAALRAELTERGTSVARVAAVVRTRFNVNSRVAFRNAVGMTQQQVAEQWNMLWPSDRPLTHKQVSYWEAWPSASGRPPSIEDLNRLARIYQCSAADLLDGDDFTADDAASQAGSEPVGAAVTVAERSLRVQPPDIVGRVDAFITSSGSHLVANEADYQRLVHELIEWAQRMQRRDILQWLSFAAAAAAAAPVLAGLDLDERERTIAAFASPSRVDSQTIDHIEAVLWRCMRQDDALGPTAAMETTLAQRNLVRSLLPAARGAARDRLLSLYANLLRFAGWLCFDLNDYEAANTYFEQARTAAHEAHNTELGALVLCNMSHLATWRGQPRTGIDHALAAGGWAMRTDDDHLKAYAFDVAARAYAMDNQHTAALSSVNSARALVTSSAGSPTGLVYFYNAGQLASTESTCYLYLGQPERGAAVAEQALENIDPAFVRNLALTSLRLGVCRMRAAKPDIAQAAQAIGVAVRLAGHNRSARLIDRLRRGTKELAKWPHIPEVRDVSEQMITYGLAS
;
A
#
# COMPACT_ATOMS: atom_id res chain seq x y z
N MET A 1 -28.33 -16.26 42.66
CA MET A 1 -28.05 -17.71 42.60
C MET A 1 -26.72 -17.98 43.32
N PRO A 2 -26.59 -19.05 44.12
CA PRO A 2 -25.35 -19.33 44.85
C PRO A 2 -24.23 -19.70 43.87
N LYS A 3 -23.03 -19.12 44.03
CA LYS A 3 -21.84 -19.50 43.25
C LYS A 3 -21.51 -20.97 43.54
N ALA A 4 -21.57 -21.83 42.51
CA ALA A 4 -21.03 -23.17 42.61
C ALA A 4 -19.55 -23.09 43.03
N ALA A 5 -19.18 -23.76 44.12
CA ALA A 5 -17.79 -23.79 44.59
C ALA A 5 -16.97 -24.70 43.66
N TYR A 6 -16.27 -24.12 42.70
CA TYR A 6 -15.39 -24.85 41.79
C TYR A 6 -14.15 -25.38 42.53
N ARG A 7 -13.79 -26.64 42.29
CA ARG A 7 -12.65 -27.32 42.95
C ARG A 7 -11.27 -26.76 42.57
N SER A 8 -11.14 -26.01 41.47
CA SER A 8 -9.90 -25.33 41.08
C SER A 8 -10.16 -24.18 40.09
N ARG A 9 -9.22 -23.22 40.01
CA ARG A 9 -9.26 -22.09 39.05
C ARG A 9 -9.34 -22.56 37.59
N ARG A 10 -8.72 -23.70 37.26
CA ARG A 10 -8.79 -24.30 35.93
C ARG A 10 -10.19 -24.87 35.63
N ALA A 11 -10.83 -25.49 36.62
CA ALA A 11 -12.20 -26.00 36.49
C ALA A 11 -13.22 -24.87 36.33
N GLU A 12 -13.03 -23.77 37.07
CA GLU A 12 -13.86 -22.56 36.93
C GLU A 12 -13.73 -21.94 35.53
N LEU A 13 -12.50 -21.82 35.00
CA LEU A 13 -12.27 -21.26 33.66
C LEU A 13 -12.88 -22.15 32.55
N ALA A 14 -12.74 -23.47 32.67
CA ALA A 14 -13.33 -24.41 31.71
C ALA A 14 -14.87 -24.33 31.71
N ALA A 15 -15.50 -24.25 32.88
CA ALA A 15 -16.95 -24.09 33.01
C ALA A 15 -17.44 -22.74 32.45
N LEU A 16 -16.73 -21.65 32.76
CA LEU A 16 -17.04 -20.32 32.23
C LEU A 16 -16.95 -20.26 30.70
N ARG A 17 -15.91 -20.87 30.12
CA ARG A 17 -15.77 -20.95 28.66
C ARG A 17 -16.93 -21.74 28.05
N ALA A 18 -17.24 -22.92 28.59
CA ALA A 18 -18.32 -23.76 28.09
C ALA A 18 -19.68 -23.02 28.13
N GLU A 19 -19.99 -22.35 29.25
CA GLU A 19 -21.21 -21.56 29.39
C GLU A 19 -21.32 -20.43 28.36
N LEU A 20 -20.21 -19.71 28.10
CA LEU A 20 -20.22 -18.59 27.15
C LEU A 20 -20.25 -19.07 25.69
N THR A 21 -19.58 -20.17 25.38
CA THR A 21 -19.60 -20.79 24.05
C THR A 21 -20.98 -21.36 23.72
N GLU A 22 -21.67 -22.00 24.68
CA GLU A 22 -23.07 -22.47 24.50
C GLU A 22 -24.04 -21.32 24.18
N ARG A 23 -23.75 -20.11 24.67
CA ARG A 23 -24.52 -18.90 24.38
C ARG A 23 -24.13 -18.22 23.06
N GLY A 24 -23.26 -18.84 22.25
CA GLY A 24 -22.80 -18.28 20.97
C GLY A 24 -21.90 -17.04 21.11
N THR A 25 -21.27 -16.86 22.26
CA THR A 25 -20.42 -15.69 22.53
C THR A 25 -19.12 -15.76 21.71
N SER A 26 -18.72 -14.66 21.08
CA SER A 26 -17.47 -14.60 20.29
C SER A 26 -16.22 -14.82 21.16
N VAL A 27 -15.14 -15.33 20.56
CA VAL A 27 -13.86 -15.59 21.26
C VAL A 27 -13.31 -14.33 21.92
N ALA A 28 -13.41 -13.18 21.26
CA ALA A 28 -12.99 -11.88 21.80
C ALA A 28 -13.76 -11.52 23.09
N ARG A 29 -15.08 -11.77 23.13
CA ARG A 29 -15.89 -11.47 24.31
C ARG A 29 -15.62 -12.46 25.44
N VAL A 30 -15.37 -13.74 25.13
CA VAL A 30 -14.91 -14.73 26.12
C VAL A 30 -13.55 -14.31 26.70
N ALA A 31 -12.60 -13.89 25.86
CA ALA A 31 -11.29 -13.41 26.28
C ALA A 31 -11.39 -12.19 27.19
N ALA A 32 -12.24 -11.20 26.88
CA ALA A 32 -12.46 -10.04 27.72
C ALA A 32 -12.96 -10.44 29.13
N VAL A 33 -13.92 -11.36 29.23
CA VAL A 33 -14.42 -11.86 30.52
C VAL A 33 -13.33 -12.61 31.29
N VAL A 34 -12.54 -13.44 30.61
CA VAL A 34 -11.41 -14.17 31.23
C VAL A 34 -10.34 -13.20 31.75
N ARG A 35 -9.99 -12.18 30.96
CA ARG A 35 -8.99 -11.15 31.29
C ARG A 35 -9.36 -10.45 32.60
N THR A 36 -10.59 -9.94 32.70
CA THR A 36 -11.08 -9.24 33.89
C THR A 36 -11.24 -10.18 35.09
N ARG A 37 -11.86 -11.35 34.89
CA ARG A 37 -12.19 -12.25 36.01
C ARG A 37 -10.95 -12.91 36.63
N PHE A 38 -9.94 -13.20 35.82
CA PHE A 38 -8.74 -13.90 36.27
C PHE A 38 -7.51 -12.99 36.33
N ASN A 39 -7.63 -11.69 36.02
CA ASN A 39 -6.52 -10.73 36.00
C ASN A 39 -5.28 -11.26 35.26
N VAL A 40 -5.50 -11.68 34.02
CA VAL A 40 -4.45 -12.17 33.12
C VAL A 40 -4.31 -11.21 31.95
N ASN A 41 -3.17 -11.25 31.26
CA ASN A 41 -2.96 -10.42 30.08
C ASN A 41 -3.74 -10.92 28.86
N SER A 42 -3.80 -10.11 27.81
CA SER A 42 -4.57 -10.38 26.59
C SER A 42 -4.18 -11.71 25.93
N ARG A 43 -2.89 -12.00 25.80
CA ARG A 43 -2.41 -13.26 25.18
C ARG A 43 -2.89 -14.49 25.95
N VAL A 44 -2.76 -14.47 27.28
CA VAL A 44 -3.25 -15.54 28.16
C VAL A 44 -4.78 -15.64 28.11
N ALA A 45 -5.48 -14.50 28.03
CA ALA A 45 -6.93 -14.47 27.96
C ALA A 45 -7.46 -15.11 26.67
N PHE A 46 -6.89 -14.76 25.51
CA PHE A 46 -7.28 -15.34 24.22
C PHE A 46 -6.94 -16.82 24.10
N ARG A 47 -5.76 -17.25 24.58
CA ARG A 47 -5.43 -18.68 24.65
C ARG A 47 -6.45 -19.46 25.48
N ASN A 48 -6.85 -18.91 26.63
CA ASN A 48 -7.83 -19.51 27.51
C ASN A 48 -9.26 -19.45 26.92
N ALA A 49 -9.59 -18.46 26.10
CA ALA A 49 -10.87 -18.34 25.41
C ALA A 49 -11.06 -19.43 24.35
N VAL A 50 -10.03 -19.72 23.56
CA VAL A 50 -10.01 -20.93 22.70
C VAL A 50 -9.74 -22.20 23.51
N GLY A 51 -9.34 -22.04 24.77
CA GLY A 51 -9.00 -23.02 25.80
C GLY A 51 -8.06 -24.13 25.33
N MET A 52 -6.95 -23.66 24.77
CA MET A 52 -5.77 -24.46 24.48
C MET A 52 -4.77 -24.34 25.63
N THR A 53 -3.98 -25.39 25.87
CA THR A 53 -2.78 -25.30 26.69
C THR A 53 -1.63 -24.67 25.90
N GLN A 54 -0.61 -24.13 26.55
CA GLN A 54 0.59 -23.61 25.86
C GLN A 54 1.26 -24.67 24.98
N GLN A 55 1.20 -25.94 25.40
CA GLN A 55 1.68 -27.07 24.61
C GLN A 55 0.82 -27.28 23.36
N GLN A 56 -0.50 -27.24 23.48
CA GLN A 56 -1.39 -27.33 22.31
C GLN A 56 -1.23 -26.16 21.35
N VAL A 57 -0.96 -24.95 21.86
CA VAL A 57 -0.60 -23.80 21.01
C VAL A 57 0.69 -24.07 20.26
N ALA A 58 1.72 -24.60 20.93
CA ALA A 58 2.98 -24.95 20.28
C ALA A 58 2.80 -26.09 19.25
N GLU A 59 2.01 -27.10 19.56
CA GLU A 59 1.68 -28.20 18.64
C GLU A 59 0.91 -27.70 17.41
N GLN A 60 -0.13 -26.88 17.62
CA GLN A 60 -0.89 -26.28 16.52
C GLN A 60 -0.03 -25.30 15.71
N TRP A 61 0.85 -24.56 16.36
CA TRP A 61 1.83 -23.71 15.68
C TRP A 61 2.74 -24.54 14.78
N ASN A 62 3.33 -25.62 15.31
CA ASN A 62 4.23 -26.48 14.53
C ASN A 62 3.50 -27.25 13.44
N MET A 63 2.20 -27.51 13.61
CA MET A 63 1.35 -28.09 12.57
C MET A 63 1.07 -27.08 11.45
N LEU A 64 0.79 -25.83 11.79
CA LEU A 64 0.52 -24.76 10.82
C LEU A 64 1.80 -24.25 10.14
N TRP A 65 2.93 -24.29 10.86
CA TRP A 65 4.23 -23.81 10.41
C TRP A 65 5.34 -24.79 10.83
N PRO A 66 5.48 -25.93 10.12
CA PRO A 66 6.54 -26.91 10.40
C PRO A 66 7.93 -26.29 10.27
N SER A 67 8.83 -26.62 11.21
CA SER A 67 10.20 -26.08 11.25
C SER A 67 11.17 -27.08 11.87
N ASP A 68 12.43 -27.07 11.41
CA ASP A 68 13.55 -27.82 12.01
C ASP A 68 13.78 -27.49 13.49
N ARG A 69 13.30 -26.33 13.93
CA ARG A 69 13.31 -25.90 15.33
C ARG A 69 11.87 -25.64 15.77
N PRO A 70 11.13 -26.69 16.15
CA PRO A 70 9.73 -26.55 16.51
C PRO A 70 9.56 -25.57 17.67
N LEU A 71 8.52 -24.76 17.59
CA LEU A 71 8.08 -23.92 18.69
C LEU A 71 7.83 -24.81 19.91
N THR A 72 8.36 -24.40 21.04
CA THR A 72 8.13 -25.09 22.32
C THR A 72 7.12 -24.31 23.15
N HIS A 73 6.40 -25.00 24.03
CA HIS A 73 5.49 -24.34 24.99
C HIS A 73 6.21 -23.27 25.84
N LYS A 74 7.54 -23.40 26.04
CA LYS A 74 8.36 -22.39 26.73
C LYS A 74 8.39 -21.05 25.99
N GLN A 75 8.44 -21.06 24.66
CA GLN A 75 8.40 -19.83 23.87
C GLN A 75 7.04 -19.14 23.98
N VAL A 76 5.94 -19.90 23.91
CA VAL A 76 4.58 -19.39 24.19
C VAL A 76 4.52 -18.78 25.60
N SER A 77 5.09 -19.46 26.60
CA SER A 77 5.17 -18.93 27.96
C SER A 77 5.99 -17.63 28.06
N TYR A 78 7.07 -17.47 27.30
CA TYR A 78 7.86 -16.23 27.30
C TYR A 78 7.07 -15.05 26.71
N TRP A 79 6.30 -15.28 25.64
CA TRP A 79 5.44 -14.25 25.06
C TRP A 79 4.28 -13.89 25.99
N GLU A 80 3.70 -14.89 26.66
CA GLU A 80 2.66 -14.67 27.68
C GLU A 80 3.22 -13.99 28.93
N ALA A 81 4.51 -14.07 29.23
CA ALA A 81 5.09 -13.38 30.38
C ALA A 81 5.50 -11.93 30.08
N TRP A 82 5.62 -11.52 28.82
CA TRP A 82 5.92 -10.13 28.44
C TRP A 82 4.74 -9.23 28.79
N PRO A 83 4.92 -7.98 29.28
CA PRO A 83 6.18 -7.21 29.40
C PRO A 83 6.97 -7.41 30.70
N SER A 84 6.67 -8.44 31.51
CA SER A 84 7.44 -8.68 32.75
C SER A 84 8.90 -9.07 32.45
N ALA A 85 9.78 -8.93 33.45
CA ALA A 85 11.20 -9.26 33.34
C ALA A 85 11.51 -10.72 32.95
N SER A 86 10.55 -11.63 33.13
CA SER A 86 10.66 -13.05 32.76
C SER A 86 10.20 -13.35 31.33
N GLY A 87 9.58 -12.38 30.65
CA GLY A 87 9.03 -12.53 29.31
C GLY A 87 9.91 -11.97 28.20
N ARG A 88 9.56 -12.30 26.96
CA ARG A 88 10.20 -11.75 25.75
C ARG A 88 9.13 -11.19 24.82
N PRO A 89 9.36 -10.03 24.19
CA PRO A 89 8.40 -9.47 23.25
C PRO A 89 8.21 -10.44 22.07
N PRO A 90 6.97 -10.83 21.74
CA PRO A 90 6.70 -11.52 20.47
C PRO A 90 6.98 -10.57 19.31
N SER A 91 7.50 -11.10 18.20
CA SER A 91 7.59 -10.33 16.97
C SER A 91 6.19 -10.07 16.38
N ILE A 92 6.08 -9.14 15.43
CA ILE A 92 4.82 -8.90 14.71
C ILE A 92 4.35 -10.17 14.00
N GLU A 93 5.29 -10.94 13.43
CA GLU A 93 5.00 -12.24 12.83
C GLU A 93 4.45 -13.23 13.87
N ASP A 94 5.03 -13.26 15.07
CA ASP A 94 4.55 -14.14 16.13
C ASP A 94 3.14 -13.77 16.58
N LEU A 95 2.84 -12.48 16.68
CA LEU A 95 1.50 -11.98 17.02
C LEU A 95 0.47 -12.36 15.96
N ASN A 96 0.79 -12.22 14.67
CA ASN A 96 -0.10 -12.62 13.58
C ASN A 96 -0.37 -14.13 13.57
N ARG A 97 0.65 -14.94 13.86
CA ARG A 97 0.51 -16.40 13.96
C ARG A 97 -0.31 -16.82 15.18
N LEU A 98 -0.08 -16.22 16.34
CA LEU A 98 -0.93 -16.41 17.52
C LEU A 98 -2.37 -15.97 17.26
N ALA A 99 -2.57 -14.85 16.56
CA ALA A 99 -3.89 -14.33 16.21
C ALA A 99 -4.68 -15.31 15.33
N ARG A 100 -4.00 -15.99 14.39
CA ARG A 100 -4.61 -17.08 13.61
C ARG A 100 -4.98 -18.29 14.47
N ILE A 101 -4.13 -18.71 15.42
CA ILE A 101 -4.44 -19.81 16.34
C ILE A 101 -5.62 -19.44 17.26
N TYR A 102 -5.65 -18.20 17.73
CA TYR A 102 -6.65 -17.70 18.67
C TYR A 102 -7.92 -17.14 18.02
N GLN A 103 -7.97 -17.08 16.69
CA GLN A 103 -9.09 -16.54 15.90
C GLN A 103 -9.46 -15.10 16.31
N CYS A 104 -8.44 -14.25 16.42
CA CYS A 104 -8.59 -12.82 16.74
C CYS A 104 -7.71 -11.97 15.82
N SER A 105 -7.72 -10.65 16.00
CA SER A 105 -6.74 -9.78 15.36
C SER A 105 -5.41 -9.80 16.15
N ALA A 106 -4.30 -9.43 15.51
CA ALA A 106 -3.03 -9.29 16.22
C ALA A 106 -3.04 -8.15 17.25
N ALA A 107 -3.87 -7.12 17.02
CA ALA A 107 -4.07 -6.01 17.95
C ALA A 107 -4.70 -6.48 19.27
N ASP A 108 -5.64 -7.42 19.21
CA ASP A 108 -6.28 -8.01 20.40
C ASP A 108 -5.29 -8.73 21.33
N LEU A 109 -4.12 -9.10 20.82
CA LEU A 109 -3.07 -9.79 21.57
C LEU A 109 -2.04 -8.84 22.18
N LEU A 110 -2.16 -7.54 21.98
CA LEU A 110 -1.30 -6.55 22.63
C LEU A 110 -1.87 -6.19 24.00
N ASP A 111 -0.98 -5.99 24.96
CA ASP A 111 -1.32 -5.39 26.26
C ASP A 111 -0.77 -3.97 26.29
N GLY A 112 -1.55 -3.05 26.81
CA GLY A 112 -1.19 -1.64 26.91
C GLY A 112 -2.42 -0.79 27.22
N ASP A 113 -2.20 0.51 27.36
CA ASP A 113 -3.27 1.48 27.50
C ASP A 113 -4.06 1.53 26.18
N ASP A 114 -5.34 1.19 26.28
CA ASP A 114 -6.29 1.30 25.20
C ASP A 114 -6.95 2.69 25.28
N PHE A 115 -6.52 3.59 24.42
CA PHE A 115 -7.01 4.97 24.37
C PHE A 115 -8.27 5.13 23.49
N THR A 116 -8.95 4.03 23.12
CA THR A 116 -10.22 4.07 22.37
C THR A 116 -11.43 4.50 23.22
N ALA A 117 -11.23 4.72 24.52
CA ALA A 117 -12.31 5.07 25.44
C ALA A 117 -12.63 6.58 25.45
N ASP A 118 -13.37 7.03 24.43
CA ASP A 118 -14.39 8.10 24.57
C ASP A 118 -15.70 7.77 23.81
N ASP A 119 -15.79 6.62 23.13
CA ASP A 119 -16.96 6.22 22.32
C ASP A 119 -18.00 5.32 23.04
N ALA A 120 -17.95 5.24 24.38
CA ALA A 120 -18.78 4.30 25.15
C ALA A 120 -20.29 4.63 25.17
N ALA A 121 -20.76 5.71 24.53
CA ALA A 121 -22.19 6.05 24.44
C ALA A 121 -22.94 5.33 23.30
N SER A 122 -22.25 4.73 22.33
CA SER A 122 -22.89 4.31 21.06
C SER A 122 -23.31 2.83 20.97
N GLN A 123 -23.10 2.00 22.00
CA GLN A 123 -23.39 0.55 21.93
C GLN A 123 -24.44 0.02 22.92
N ALA A 124 -25.27 0.88 23.53
CA ALA A 124 -26.29 0.44 24.49
C ALA A 124 -27.68 0.09 23.89
N GLY A 125 -27.83 0.04 22.57
CA GLY A 125 -29.14 -0.22 21.95
C GLY A 125 -29.06 -1.04 20.67
N SER A 126 -28.85 -2.34 20.76
CA SER A 126 -29.09 -3.26 19.64
C SER A 126 -29.92 -4.46 20.10
N GLU A 127 -31.24 -4.29 20.08
CA GLU A 127 -32.17 -5.39 19.86
C GLU A 127 -32.58 -5.44 18.37
N PRO A 128 -32.97 -6.62 17.85
CA PRO A 128 -32.91 -6.91 16.42
C PRO A 128 -34.11 -6.31 15.67
N VAL A 129 -33.83 -5.45 14.68
CA VAL A 129 -34.86 -4.91 13.79
C VAL A 129 -35.15 -5.92 12.68
N GLY A 130 -36.22 -6.68 12.86
CA GLY A 130 -37.08 -7.10 11.76
C GLY A 130 -38.11 -6.01 11.46
N ALA A 131 -38.55 -6.00 10.20
CA ALA A 131 -39.62 -5.20 9.60
C ALA A 131 -39.23 -3.88 8.90
N ALA A 132 -39.43 -3.96 7.58
CA ALA A 132 -39.54 -2.92 6.59
C ALA A 132 -40.09 -1.57 7.10
N VAL A 133 -39.43 -0.48 6.71
CA VAL A 133 -40.04 0.85 6.69
C VAL A 133 -39.84 1.49 5.32
N THR A 134 -40.97 1.89 4.80
CA THR A 134 -41.25 2.58 3.54
C THR A 134 -40.56 3.92 3.41
N VAL A 135 -40.16 4.18 2.16
CA VAL A 135 -39.67 5.44 1.59
C VAL A 135 -40.62 6.60 1.93
N ALA A 136 -40.06 7.68 2.47
CA ALA A 136 -40.66 9.01 2.41
C ALA A 136 -39.59 10.02 2.01
N GLU A 137 -39.78 10.59 0.83
CA GLU A 137 -38.92 11.53 0.14
C GLU A 137 -38.67 12.80 0.96
N ARG A 138 -37.39 13.18 1.09
CA ARG A 138 -37.03 14.56 1.42
C ARG A 138 -35.72 14.96 0.73
N SER A 139 -35.90 15.72 -0.34
CA SER A 139 -34.94 16.66 -0.94
C SER A 139 -33.61 16.08 -1.43
N LEU A 140 -33.57 15.81 -2.74
CA LEU A 140 -32.36 15.56 -3.52
C LEU A 140 -31.30 16.66 -3.28
N ARG A 141 -30.34 16.39 -2.40
CA ARG A 141 -28.95 16.79 -2.61
C ARG A 141 -28.26 15.58 -3.21
N VAL A 142 -27.74 15.73 -4.42
CA VAL A 142 -26.88 14.73 -5.06
C VAL A 142 -25.73 14.47 -4.08
N GLN A 143 -25.71 13.30 -3.43
CA GLN A 143 -24.54 12.87 -2.67
C GLN A 143 -23.40 12.71 -3.68
N PRO A 144 -22.19 13.22 -3.37
CA PRO A 144 -21.03 12.90 -4.21
C PRO A 144 -20.88 11.37 -4.30
N PRO A 145 -20.43 10.85 -5.45
CA PRO A 145 -20.26 9.40 -5.61
C PRO A 145 -19.41 8.84 -4.48
N ASP A 146 -19.82 7.70 -3.92
CA ASP A 146 -19.14 7.06 -2.78
C ASP A 146 -17.78 6.48 -3.19
N ILE A 147 -16.78 7.36 -3.27
CA ILE A 147 -15.38 7.02 -3.62
C ILE A 147 -14.81 6.02 -2.62
N VAL A 148 -15.17 6.15 -1.33
CA VAL A 148 -14.68 5.27 -0.27
C VAL A 148 -15.30 3.88 -0.43
N GLY A 149 -16.61 3.77 -0.63
CA GLY A 149 -17.25 2.50 -0.93
C GLY A 149 -16.74 1.84 -2.21
N ARG A 150 -16.41 2.61 -3.26
CA ARG A 150 -15.76 2.07 -4.48
C ARG A 150 -14.38 1.49 -4.18
N VAL A 151 -13.58 2.18 -3.37
CA VAL A 151 -12.25 1.71 -2.97
C VAL A 151 -12.35 0.52 -2.01
N ASP A 152 -13.26 0.55 -1.04
CA ASP A 152 -13.49 -0.56 -0.11
C ASP A 152 -13.99 -1.81 -0.84
N ALA A 153 -14.89 -1.66 -1.81
CA ALA A 153 -15.32 -2.76 -2.68
C ALA A 153 -14.17 -3.30 -3.53
N PHE A 154 -13.31 -2.42 -4.07
CA PHE A 154 -12.10 -2.82 -4.80
C PHE A 154 -11.10 -3.54 -3.88
N ILE A 155 -10.83 -3.04 -2.68
CA ILE A 155 -9.93 -3.67 -1.71
C ILE A 155 -10.49 -5.02 -1.26
N THR A 156 -11.79 -5.13 -1.03
CA THR A 156 -12.46 -6.39 -0.62
C THR A 156 -12.40 -7.45 -1.73
N SER A 157 -12.69 -7.05 -2.97
CA SER A 157 -12.57 -7.92 -4.15
C SER A 157 -11.11 -8.26 -4.49
N SER A 158 -10.18 -7.33 -4.27
CA SER A 158 -8.74 -7.58 -4.47
C SER A 158 -8.14 -8.43 -3.36
N GLY A 159 -8.61 -8.27 -2.12
CA GLY A 159 -8.19 -9.04 -0.96
C GLY A 159 -8.54 -10.53 -1.09
N SER A 160 -9.68 -10.85 -1.70
CA SER A 160 -10.04 -12.25 -2.01
C SER A 160 -9.15 -12.87 -3.09
N HIS A 161 -8.70 -12.09 -4.07
CA HIS A 161 -7.70 -12.53 -5.05
C HIS A 161 -6.26 -12.58 -4.49
N LEU A 162 -5.89 -11.67 -3.58
CA LEU A 162 -4.57 -11.63 -2.93
C LEU A 162 -4.39 -12.78 -1.92
N VAL A 163 -5.42 -13.11 -1.12
CA VAL A 163 -5.38 -14.22 -0.16
C VAL A 163 -5.29 -15.58 -0.86
N ALA A 164 -5.95 -15.76 -2.01
CA ALA A 164 -5.81 -16.97 -2.81
C ALA A 164 -4.35 -17.15 -3.28
N ASN A 165 -3.73 -16.07 -3.76
CA ASN A 165 -2.34 -16.08 -4.23
C ASN A 165 -1.30 -16.19 -3.10
N GLU A 166 -1.62 -15.72 -1.89
CA GLU A 166 -0.75 -15.81 -0.71
C GLU A 166 -0.73 -17.23 -0.09
N ALA A 167 -1.84 -17.98 -0.22
CA ALA A 167 -1.87 -19.39 0.11
C ALA A 167 -1.01 -20.24 -0.85
N ASP A 168 -0.99 -19.86 -2.14
CA ASP A 168 -0.12 -20.50 -3.14
C ASP A 168 1.37 -20.12 -2.93
N TYR A 169 1.66 -18.88 -2.50
CA TYR A 169 2.99 -18.43 -2.07
C TYR A 169 3.55 -19.23 -0.88
N GLN A 170 2.75 -19.43 0.18
CA GLN A 170 3.17 -20.17 1.38
C GLN A 170 3.50 -21.63 1.07
N ARG A 171 2.71 -22.28 0.20
CA ARG A 171 2.93 -23.66 -0.24
C ARG A 171 4.26 -23.80 -0.97
N LEU A 172 4.61 -22.80 -1.77
CA LEU A 172 5.85 -22.75 -2.52
C LEU A 172 7.11 -22.64 -1.69
N VAL A 173 7.06 -21.74 -0.71
CA VAL A 173 8.19 -21.48 0.17
C VAL A 173 8.50 -22.75 0.96
N HIS A 174 7.46 -23.50 1.33
CA HIS A 174 7.60 -24.80 1.97
C HIS A 174 8.32 -25.83 1.07
N GLU A 175 7.90 -25.95 -0.19
CA GLU A 175 8.54 -26.86 -1.17
C GLU A 175 10.01 -26.50 -1.45
N LEU A 176 10.33 -25.20 -1.50
CA LEU A 176 11.70 -24.71 -1.69
C LEU A 176 12.61 -24.98 -0.48
N ILE A 177 12.06 -24.87 0.74
CA ILE A 177 12.78 -25.19 1.98
C ILE A 177 13.07 -26.70 2.06
N GLU A 178 12.08 -27.55 1.77
CA GLU A 178 12.26 -29.00 1.75
C GLU A 178 13.23 -29.47 0.66
N TRP A 179 13.32 -28.74 -0.45
CA TRP A 179 14.29 -28.99 -1.51
C TRP A 179 15.71 -28.58 -1.09
N ALA A 180 15.88 -27.41 -0.46
CA ALA A 180 17.16 -26.92 0.03
C ALA A 180 17.77 -27.81 1.13
N GLN A 181 16.93 -28.40 1.99
CA GLN A 181 17.36 -29.31 3.04
C GLN A 181 17.93 -30.65 2.52
N ARG A 182 17.68 -31.00 1.25
CA ARG A 182 18.15 -32.26 0.63
C ARG A 182 19.53 -32.15 -0.05
N MET A 183 20.16 -30.97 -0.10
CA MET A 183 21.43 -30.74 -0.82
C MET A 183 22.70 -30.95 0.03
N GLN A 184 23.81 -31.38 -0.62
CA GLN A 184 25.10 -31.65 0.03
C GLN A 184 25.96 -30.38 0.20
N ARG A 185 26.79 -30.37 1.25
CA ARG A 185 27.53 -29.19 1.78
C ARG A 185 28.47 -28.47 0.79
N ARG A 186 28.88 -29.15 -0.29
CA ARG A 186 29.71 -28.56 -1.36
C ARG A 186 28.87 -27.68 -2.31
N ASP A 187 27.62 -28.06 -2.53
CA ASP A 187 26.68 -27.30 -3.36
C ASP A 187 26.22 -26.04 -2.62
N ILE A 188 26.18 -26.08 -1.28
CA ILE A 188 25.86 -24.95 -0.39
C ILE A 188 26.85 -23.79 -0.54
N LEU A 189 28.15 -24.04 -0.76
CA LEU A 189 29.16 -22.97 -0.88
C LEU A 189 29.14 -22.27 -2.24
N GLN A 190 28.90 -23.01 -3.33
CA GLN A 190 28.60 -22.40 -4.63
C GLN A 190 27.26 -21.67 -4.57
N TRP A 191 26.28 -22.21 -3.86
CA TRP A 191 24.96 -21.60 -3.72
C TRP A 191 24.97 -20.38 -2.80
N LEU A 192 25.83 -20.25 -1.78
CA LEU A 192 25.89 -19.05 -0.92
C LEU A 192 26.31 -17.78 -1.66
N SER A 193 27.13 -17.91 -2.72
CA SER A 193 27.39 -16.81 -3.67
C SER A 193 26.17 -16.44 -4.53
N PHE A 194 25.23 -17.38 -4.73
CA PHE A 194 23.97 -17.19 -5.46
C PHE A 194 22.77 -16.86 -4.54
N ALA A 195 22.81 -17.25 -3.26
CA ALA A 195 21.74 -17.14 -2.27
C ALA A 195 21.52 -15.71 -1.80
N ALA A 196 22.58 -14.89 -1.78
CA ALA A 196 22.45 -13.46 -1.53
C ALA A 196 21.64 -12.75 -2.63
N ALA A 197 21.60 -13.29 -3.85
CA ALA A 197 20.78 -12.80 -4.95
C ALA A 197 19.38 -13.47 -4.98
N ALA A 198 19.28 -14.76 -4.64
CA ALA A 198 18.04 -15.53 -4.66
C ALA A 198 17.12 -15.29 -3.44
N ALA A 199 17.67 -15.01 -2.25
CA ALA A 199 16.86 -14.67 -1.07
C ALA A 199 16.10 -13.34 -1.23
N ALA A 200 16.63 -12.45 -2.07
CA ALA A 200 15.91 -11.25 -2.47
C ALA A 200 14.80 -11.60 -3.49
N ALA A 201 15.06 -12.50 -4.45
CA ALA A 201 14.13 -12.85 -5.53
C ALA A 201 13.05 -13.90 -5.17
N ALA A 202 12.96 -14.35 -3.91
CA ALA A 202 11.95 -15.33 -3.47
C ALA A 202 10.48 -14.94 -3.78
N PRO A 203 10.06 -13.65 -3.70
CA PRO A 203 8.72 -13.24 -4.11
C PRO A 203 8.47 -13.35 -5.62
N VAL A 204 9.53 -13.28 -6.42
CA VAL A 204 9.50 -13.32 -7.89
C VAL A 204 9.28 -14.76 -8.35
N LEU A 205 9.99 -15.72 -7.78
CA LEU A 205 9.84 -17.15 -8.10
C LEU A 205 8.46 -17.69 -7.71
N ALA A 206 7.70 -16.93 -6.91
CA ALA A 206 6.53 -17.46 -6.26
C ALA A 206 5.25 -17.55 -7.11
N GLY A 207 5.22 -16.81 -8.22
CA GLY A 207 4.09 -16.78 -9.15
C GLY A 207 4.28 -17.60 -10.43
N LEU A 208 5.28 -18.48 -10.44
CA LEU A 208 5.72 -19.27 -11.60
C LEU A 208 5.25 -20.72 -11.54
N ASP A 209 5.02 -21.34 -12.69
CA ASP A 209 4.90 -22.80 -12.77
C ASP A 209 6.26 -23.50 -12.52
N LEU A 210 6.24 -24.83 -12.44
CA LEU A 210 7.44 -25.62 -12.14
C LEU A 210 8.53 -25.47 -13.21
N ASP A 211 8.16 -25.41 -14.49
CA ASP A 211 9.11 -25.26 -15.60
C ASP A 211 9.72 -23.84 -15.62
N GLU A 212 8.93 -22.84 -15.27
CA GLU A 212 9.36 -21.44 -15.16
C GLU A 212 10.29 -21.22 -13.97
N ARG A 213 10.05 -21.89 -12.84
CA ARG A 213 10.98 -21.89 -11.70
C ARG A 213 12.29 -22.58 -12.04
N GLU A 214 12.24 -23.76 -12.65
CA GLU A 214 13.44 -24.46 -13.09
C GLU A 214 14.25 -23.61 -14.07
N ARG A 215 13.62 -22.94 -15.03
CA ARG A 215 14.29 -22.03 -15.97
C ARG A 215 14.90 -20.82 -15.28
N THR A 216 14.18 -20.18 -14.35
CA THR A 216 14.70 -19.02 -13.62
C THR A 216 15.89 -19.41 -12.74
N ILE A 217 15.81 -20.54 -12.03
CA ILE A 217 16.91 -21.12 -11.24
C ILE A 217 18.09 -21.52 -12.14
N ALA A 218 17.82 -22.08 -13.32
CA ALA A 218 18.85 -22.41 -14.31
C ALA A 218 19.54 -21.16 -14.88
N ALA A 219 18.82 -20.04 -15.06
CA ALA A 219 19.41 -18.76 -15.46
C ALA A 219 20.36 -18.20 -14.38
N PHE A 220 20.08 -18.45 -13.09
CA PHE A 220 21.02 -18.19 -11.99
C PHE A 220 22.24 -19.12 -12.03
N ALA A 221 22.05 -20.40 -12.34
CA ALA A 221 23.12 -21.40 -12.41
C ALA A 221 23.98 -21.31 -13.69
N SER A 222 23.50 -20.61 -14.72
CA SER A 222 24.20 -20.38 -15.99
C SER A 222 23.80 -19.02 -16.59
N PRO A 223 24.44 -17.92 -16.16
CA PRO A 223 24.14 -16.55 -16.62
C PRO A 223 24.25 -16.33 -18.14
N SER A 224 24.90 -17.26 -18.87
CA SER A 224 24.97 -17.29 -20.33
C SER A 224 23.67 -17.75 -21.02
N ARG A 225 22.64 -18.14 -20.27
CA ARG A 225 21.32 -18.58 -20.75
C ARG A 225 20.16 -17.75 -20.19
N VAL A 226 20.30 -16.42 -20.08
CA VAL A 226 19.12 -15.58 -19.88
C VAL A 226 18.32 -15.55 -21.17
N ASP A 227 17.22 -16.29 -21.20
CA ASP A 227 16.28 -16.32 -22.32
C ASP A 227 15.16 -15.29 -22.16
N SER A 228 14.40 -15.07 -23.23
CA SER A 228 13.30 -14.11 -23.25
C SER A 228 12.25 -14.39 -22.17
N GLN A 229 11.98 -15.67 -21.87
CA GLN A 229 10.96 -16.06 -20.91
C GLN A 229 11.34 -15.68 -19.47
N THR A 230 12.63 -15.78 -19.12
CA THR A 230 13.12 -15.27 -17.83
C THR A 230 12.90 -13.76 -17.71
N ILE A 231 13.10 -13.01 -18.80
CA ILE A 231 12.89 -11.56 -18.80
C ILE A 231 11.38 -11.22 -18.71
N ASP A 232 10.54 -11.93 -19.47
CA ASP A 232 9.07 -11.79 -19.42
C ASP A 232 8.55 -11.94 -17.98
N HIS A 233 9.09 -12.91 -17.25
CA HIS A 233 8.69 -13.14 -15.87
C HIS A 233 9.07 -11.99 -14.93
N ILE A 234 10.31 -11.50 -15.02
CA ILE A 234 10.74 -10.39 -14.16
C ILE A 234 9.91 -9.13 -14.47
N GLU A 235 9.59 -8.88 -15.75
CA GLU A 235 8.67 -7.82 -16.17
C GLU A 235 7.26 -7.99 -15.57
N ALA A 236 6.72 -9.21 -15.60
CA ALA A 236 5.40 -9.52 -15.03
C ALA A 236 5.35 -9.27 -13.51
N VAL A 237 6.43 -9.59 -12.79
CA VAL A 237 6.49 -9.32 -11.35
C VAL A 237 6.68 -7.83 -11.06
N LEU A 238 7.44 -7.08 -11.87
CA LEU A 238 7.49 -5.63 -11.75
C LEU A 238 6.09 -5.01 -11.93
N TRP A 239 5.33 -5.47 -12.93
CA TRP A 239 3.95 -5.04 -13.12
C TRP A 239 3.07 -5.28 -11.89
N ARG A 240 3.18 -6.46 -11.25
CA ARG A 240 2.46 -6.76 -10.00
C ARG A 240 2.86 -5.82 -8.87
N CYS A 241 4.16 -5.53 -8.71
CA CYS A 241 4.65 -4.57 -7.72
C CYS A 241 4.07 -3.16 -7.94
N MET A 242 3.97 -2.71 -9.19
CA MET A 242 3.36 -1.42 -9.54
C MET A 242 1.87 -1.38 -9.17
N ARG A 243 1.12 -2.46 -9.46
CA ARG A 243 -0.29 -2.59 -9.05
C ARG A 243 -0.46 -2.67 -7.53
N GLN A 244 0.47 -3.30 -6.81
CA GLN A 244 0.47 -3.33 -5.35
C GLN A 244 0.72 -1.93 -4.75
N ASP A 245 1.65 -1.14 -5.31
CA ASP A 245 1.85 0.27 -4.90
C ASP A 245 0.58 1.11 -5.10
N ASP A 246 -0.09 0.96 -6.24
CA ASP A 246 -1.29 1.74 -6.55
C ASP A 246 -2.40 1.56 -5.49
N ALA A 247 -2.58 0.31 -5.01
CA ALA A 247 -3.61 -0.05 -4.04
C ALA A 247 -3.16 0.11 -2.57
N LEU A 248 -2.01 -0.45 -2.23
CA LEU A 248 -1.54 -0.66 -0.84
C LEU A 248 -0.39 0.28 -0.45
N GLY A 249 0.22 0.93 -1.43
CA GLY A 249 1.30 1.90 -1.24
C GLY A 249 2.71 1.32 -1.24
N PRO A 250 3.70 2.18 -0.96
CA PRO A 250 5.06 1.94 -1.42
C PRO A 250 5.78 0.84 -0.64
N THR A 251 5.45 0.67 0.64
CA THR A 251 6.04 -0.37 1.49
C THR A 251 5.69 -1.77 1.00
N ALA A 252 4.51 -1.97 0.40
CA ALA A 252 4.08 -3.27 -0.10
C ALA A 252 4.92 -3.76 -1.30
N ALA A 253 5.55 -2.85 -2.04
CA ALA A 253 6.26 -3.16 -3.28
C ALA A 253 7.80 -2.99 -3.18
N MET A 254 8.31 -2.34 -2.13
CA MET A 254 9.71 -1.91 -2.05
C MET A 254 10.71 -3.07 -2.07
N GLU A 255 10.56 -4.03 -1.16
CA GLU A 255 11.53 -5.11 -0.99
C GLU A 255 11.64 -5.98 -2.26
N THR A 256 10.50 -6.36 -2.83
CA THR A 256 10.43 -7.12 -4.10
C THR A 256 11.05 -6.34 -5.26
N THR A 257 10.80 -5.02 -5.34
CA THR A 257 11.37 -4.17 -6.40
C THR A 257 12.90 -4.11 -6.31
N LEU A 258 13.44 -3.90 -5.10
CA LEU A 258 14.90 -3.84 -4.88
C LEU A 258 15.57 -5.19 -5.14
N ALA A 259 14.90 -6.27 -4.79
CA ALA A 259 15.33 -7.63 -5.11
C ALA A 259 15.43 -7.89 -6.60
N GLN A 260 14.37 -7.60 -7.36
CA GLN A 260 14.36 -7.73 -8.81
C GLN A 260 15.45 -6.87 -9.46
N ARG A 261 15.64 -5.65 -8.98
CA ARG A 261 16.73 -4.78 -9.44
C ARG A 261 18.09 -5.45 -9.24
N ASN A 262 18.35 -6.03 -8.06
CA ASN A 262 19.61 -6.72 -7.77
C ASN A 262 19.81 -7.95 -8.66
N LEU A 263 18.74 -8.72 -8.88
CA LEU A 263 18.72 -9.84 -9.81
C LEU A 263 19.12 -9.39 -11.22
N VAL A 264 18.38 -8.46 -11.82
CA VAL A 264 18.66 -7.98 -13.19
C VAL A 264 20.07 -7.43 -13.30
N ARG A 265 20.54 -6.68 -12.30
CA ARG A 265 21.92 -6.18 -12.25
C ARG A 265 22.96 -7.31 -12.30
N SER A 266 22.71 -8.44 -11.63
CA SER A 266 23.61 -9.59 -11.64
C SER A 266 23.63 -10.33 -12.98
N LEU A 267 22.56 -10.23 -13.78
CA LEU A 267 22.45 -10.87 -15.10
C LEU A 267 23.12 -10.07 -16.21
N LEU A 268 23.17 -8.74 -16.09
CA LEU A 268 23.70 -7.82 -17.11
C LEU A 268 25.11 -8.17 -17.63
N PRO A 269 26.11 -8.54 -16.79
CA PRO A 269 27.47 -8.82 -17.28
C PRO A 269 27.55 -10.01 -18.25
N ALA A 270 26.62 -10.96 -18.15
CA ALA A 270 26.61 -12.17 -18.98
C ALA A 270 25.70 -12.04 -20.22
N ALA A 271 24.75 -11.12 -20.21
CA ALA A 271 23.82 -10.90 -21.31
C ALA A 271 24.51 -10.31 -22.57
N ARG A 272 24.03 -10.69 -23.76
CA ARG A 272 24.56 -10.23 -25.06
C ARG A 272 23.41 -9.89 -26.02
N GLY A 273 23.68 -9.02 -26.99
CA GLY A 273 22.72 -8.64 -28.04
C GLY A 273 21.38 -8.15 -27.48
N ALA A 274 20.28 -8.51 -28.14
CA ALA A 274 18.93 -8.07 -27.78
C ALA A 274 18.51 -8.40 -26.34
N ALA A 275 19.00 -9.51 -25.77
CA ALA A 275 18.72 -9.87 -24.38
C ALA A 275 19.36 -8.87 -23.40
N ARG A 276 20.55 -8.34 -23.73
CA ARG A 276 21.21 -7.30 -22.92
C ARG A 276 20.42 -6.00 -22.96
N ASP A 277 19.98 -5.57 -24.14
CA ASP A 277 19.25 -4.30 -24.31
C ASP A 277 17.90 -4.33 -23.58
N ARG A 278 17.21 -5.49 -23.63
CA ARG A 278 15.97 -5.71 -22.90
C ARG A 278 16.20 -5.75 -21.38
N LEU A 279 17.25 -6.43 -20.91
CA LEU A 279 17.61 -6.42 -19.48
C LEU A 279 18.01 -5.02 -18.99
N LEU A 280 18.71 -4.22 -19.81
CA LEU A 280 19.04 -2.83 -19.45
C LEU A 280 17.77 -1.97 -19.36
N SER A 281 16.84 -2.13 -20.29
CA SER A 281 15.52 -1.46 -20.23
C SER A 281 14.75 -1.86 -18.96
N LEU A 282 14.73 -3.15 -18.62
CA LEU A 282 14.09 -3.64 -17.41
C LEU A 282 14.79 -3.13 -16.14
N TYR A 283 16.13 -3.10 -16.13
CA TYR A 283 16.92 -2.54 -15.04
C TYR A 283 16.61 -1.06 -14.83
N ALA A 284 16.53 -0.30 -15.91
CA ALA A 284 16.15 1.11 -15.88
C ALA A 284 14.72 1.29 -15.33
N ASN A 285 13.76 0.44 -15.71
CA ASN A 285 12.38 0.54 -15.23
C ASN A 285 12.26 0.16 -13.75
N LEU A 286 13.02 -0.84 -13.29
CA LEU A 286 13.13 -1.20 -11.88
C LEU A 286 13.73 -0.08 -11.04
N LEU A 287 14.79 0.58 -11.53
CA LEU A 287 15.38 1.75 -10.89
C LEU A 287 14.38 2.92 -10.84
N ARG A 288 13.69 3.21 -11.96
CA ARG A 288 12.63 4.23 -12.00
C ARG A 288 11.56 3.94 -10.95
N PHE A 289 11.09 2.69 -10.87
CA PHE A 289 10.06 2.34 -9.91
C PHE A 289 10.57 2.41 -8.47
N ALA A 290 11.78 1.95 -8.18
CA ALA A 290 12.40 2.15 -6.87
C ALA A 290 12.49 3.65 -6.49
N GLY A 291 12.83 4.51 -7.45
CA GLY A 291 12.82 5.96 -7.27
C GLY A 291 11.43 6.52 -6.96
N TRP A 292 10.39 6.00 -7.62
CA TRP A 292 9.00 6.36 -7.33
C TRP A 292 8.57 5.95 -5.92
N LEU A 293 8.93 4.73 -5.47
CA LEU A 293 8.61 4.25 -4.13
C LEU A 293 9.34 5.08 -3.05
N CYS A 294 10.62 5.41 -3.26
CA CYS A 294 11.37 6.32 -2.39
C CYS A 294 10.74 7.72 -2.34
N PHE A 295 10.31 8.25 -3.49
CA PHE A 295 9.61 9.53 -3.57
C PHE A 295 8.33 9.51 -2.73
N ASP A 296 7.56 8.43 -2.80
CA ASP A 296 6.32 8.26 -2.05
C ASP A 296 6.55 8.12 -0.52
N LEU A 297 7.68 7.54 -0.15
CA LEU A 297 8.18 7.42 1.23
C LEU A 297 8.89 8.67 1.77
N ASN A 298 8.88 9.79 1.04
CA ASN A 298 9.61 11.02 1.36
C ASN A 298 11.15 10.91 1.36
N ASP A 299 11.73 9.81 0.89
CA ASP A 299 13.17 9.70 0.67
C ASP A 299 13.55 10.31 -0.68
N TYR A 300 13.53 11.64 -0.72
CA TYR A 300 13.74 12.41 -1.95
C TYR A 300 15.18 12.33 -2.48
N GLU A 301 16.15 12.07 -1.61
CA GLU A 301 17.55 11.90 -2.01
C GLU A 301 17.72 10.56 -2.73
N ALA A 302 17.28 9.45 -2.12
CA ALA A 302 17.32 8.15 -2.77
C ALA A 302 16.48 8.14 -4.05
N ALA A 303 15.31 8.80 -4.05
CA ALA A 303 14.49 8.94 -5.24
C ALA A 303 15.27 9.57 -6.40
N ASN A 304 15.96 10.69 -6.15
CA ASN A 304 16.77 11.36 -7.17
C ASN A 304 17.92 10.49 -7.65
N THR A 305 18.62 9.81 -6.75
CA THR A 305 19.70 8.87 -7.10
C THR A 305 19.20 7.74 -7.99
N TYR A 306 18.05 7.14 -7.67
CA TYR A 306 17.46 6.08 -8.49
C TYR A 306 16.99 6.58 -9.85
N PHE A 307 16.36 7.76 -9.93
CA PHE A 307 15.97 8.33 -11.22
C PHE A 307 17.18 8.63 -12.11
N GLU A 308 18.27 9.14 -11.56
CA GLU A 308 19.47 9.42 -12.34
C GLU A 308 20.14 8.14 -12.87
N GLN A 309 20.18 7.08 -12.04
CA GLN A 309 20.62 5.75 -12.48
C GLN A 309 19.69 5.17 -13.55
N ALA A 310 18.36 5.31 -13.38
CA ALA A 310 17.36 4.86 -14.35
C ALA A 310 17.53 5.58 -15.70
N ARG A 311 17.77 6.90 -15.67
CA ARG A 311 18.00 7.72 -16.86
C ARG A 311 19.25 7.26 -17.61
N THR A 312 20.36 7.05 -16.90
CA THR A 312 21.60 6.52 -17.48
C THR A 312 21.38 5.15 -18.12
N ALA A 313 20.73 4.22 -17.40
CA ALA A 313 20.46 2.88 -17.92
C ALA A 313 19.49 2.88 -19.12
N ALA A 314 18.47 3.75 -19.13
CA ALA A 314 17.54 3.89 -20.25
C ALA A 314 18.25 4.43 -21.50
N HIS A 315 19.17 5.40 -21.34
CA HIS A 315 19.98 5.89 -22.44
C HIS A 315 20.94 4.83 -22.99
N GLU A 316 21.58 4.04 -22.11
CA GLU A 316 22.43 2.92 -22.52
C GLU A 316 21.62 1.85 -23.28
N ALA A 317 20.37 1.62 -22.88
CA ALA A 317 19.46 0.72 -23.58
C ALA A 317 18.86 1.29 -24.88
N HIS A 318 19.15 2.57 -25.21
CA HIS A 318 18.48 3.31 -26.29
C HIS A 318 16.94 3.32 -26.19
N ASN A 319 16.40 3.18 -24.97
CA ASN A 319 14.96 3.16 -24.71
C ASN A 319 14.44 4.59 -24.50
N THR A 320 13.93 5.18 -25.57
CA THR A 320 13.55 6.60 -25.61
C THR A 320 12.34 6.89 -24.73
N GLU A 321 11.33 6.03 -24.80
CA GLU A 321 10.08 6.11 -24.05
C GLU A 321 10.36 6.09 -22.54
N LEU A 322 11.19 5.14 -22.09
CA LEU A 322 11.56 5.03 -20.68
C LEU A 322 12.41 6.20 -20.20
N GLY A 323 13.36 6.66 -21.02
CA GLY A 323 14.15 7.86 -20.72
C GLY A 323 13.26 9.10 -20.52
N ALA A 324 12.26 9.28 -21.39
CA ALA A 324 11.28 10.37 -21.26
C ALA A 324 10.40 10.23 -20.01
N LEU A 325 9.93 9.02 -19.67
CA LEU A 325 9.15 8.81 -18.44
C LEU A 325 9.98 9.10 -17.18
N VAL A 326 11.25 8.68 -17.13
CA VAL A 326 12.14 8.98 -15.99
C VAL A 326 12.28 10.49 -15.82
N LEU A 327 12.47 11.24 -16.91
CA LEU A 327 12.53 12.71 -16.87
C LEU A 327 11.20 13.32 -16.39
N CYS A 328 10.05 12.74 -16.75
CA CYS A 328 8.77 13.15 -16.19
C CYS A 328 8.72 12.94 -14.66
N ASN A 329 9.21 11.80 -14.17
CA ASN A 329 9.27 11.53 -12.73
C ASN A 329 10.23 12.48 -11.99
N MET A 330 11.38 12.82 -12.59
CA MET A 330 12.31 13.82 -12.04
C MET A 330 11.67 15.22 -11.99
N SER A 331 10.94 15.62 -13.04
CA SER A 331 10.17 16.87 -13.06
C SER A 331 9.17 16.92 -11.90
N HIS A 332 8.39 15.85 -11.72
CA HIS A 332 7.42 15.76 -10.64
C HIS A 332 8.07 15.84 -9.25
N LEU A 333 9.20 15.14 -9.04
CA LEU A 333 9.96 15.21 -7.78
C LEU A 333 10.46 16.64 -7.51
N ALA A 334 11.06 17.31 -8.49
CA ALA A 334 11.58 18.66 -8.35
C ALA A 334 10.45 19.67 -8.03
N THR A 335 9.35 19.63 -8.77
CA THR A 335 8.16 20.45 -8.49
C THR A 335 7.60 20.14 -7.10
N TRP A 336 7.52 18.87 -6.69
CA TRP A 336 7.00 18.50 -5.37
C TRP A 336 7.83 19.10 -4.22
N ARG A 337 9.16 19.20 -4.41
CA ARG A 337 10.12 19.79 -3.47
C ARG A 337 10.16 21.33 -3.49
N GLY A 338 9.30 21.98 -4.27
CA GLY A 338 9.29 23.44 -4.41
C GLY A 338 10.43 23.98 -5.26
N GLN A 339 10.96 23.19 -6.20
CA GLN A 339 11.99 23.59 -7.15
C GLN A 339 11.41 23.62 -8.57
N PRO A 340 10.46 24.53 -8.86
CA PRO A 340 9.68 24.47 -10.09
C PRO A 340 10.52 24.68 -11.35
N ARG A 341 11.58 25.50 -11.30
CA ARG A 341 12.46 25.73 -12.46
C ARG A 341 13.25 24.49 -12.87
N THR A 342 13.82 23.76 -11.90
CA THR A 342 14.40 22.43 -12.16
C THR A 342 13.34 21.45 -12.68
N GLY A 343 12.10 21.56 -12.18
CA GLY A 343 10.95 20.83 -12.72
C GLY A 343 10.67 21.13 -14.19
N ILE A 344 10.75 22.41 -14.59
CA ILE A 344 10.59 22.86 -15.99
C ILE A 344 11.72 22.29 -16.85
N ASP A 345 12.98 22.34 -16.41
CA ASP A 345 14.12 21.81 -17.16
C ASP A 345 13.92 20.32 -17.49
N HIS A 346 13.54 19.52 -16.49
CA HIS A 346 13.23 18.11 -16.68
C HIS A 346 12.00 17.87 -17.57
N ALA A 347 10.94 18.69 -17.43
CA ALA A 347 9.74 18.56 -18.24
C ALA A 347 9.99 18.87 -19.72
N LEU A 348 10.79 19.90 -20.02
CA LEU A 348 11.19 20.23 -21.39
C LEU A 348 12.04 19.14 -22.01
N ALA A 349 12.99 18.58 -21.24
CA ALA A 349 13.77 17.43 -21.69
C ALA A 349 12.87 16.21 -21.95
N ALA A 350 11.93 15.91 -21.05
CA ALA A 350 10.96 14.83 -21.23
C ALA A 350 10.13 15.02 -22.50
N GLY A 351 9.61 16.24 -22.73
CA GLY A 351 8.86 16.59 -23.94
C GLY A 351 9.69 16.40 -25.21
N GLY A 352 10.95 16.84 -25.21
CA GLY A 352 11.87 16.66 -26.34
C GLY A 352 12.09 15.19 -26.73
N TRP A 353 12.16 14.29 -25.75
CA TRP A 353 12.26 12.84 -26.01
C TRP A 353 10.91 12.21 -26.37
N ALA A 354 9.84 12.52 -25.64
CA ALA A 354 8.51 11.95 -25.86
C ALA A 354 7.97 12.26 -27.27
N MET A 355 8.23 13.47 -27.80
CA MET A 355 7.81 13.86 -29.16
C MET A 355 8.48 13.06 -30.28
N ARG A 356 9.52 12.28 -29.97
CA ARG A 356 10.19 11.38 -30.93
C ARG A 356 9.63 9.96 -30.92
N THR A 357 8.58 9.72 -30.17
CA THR A 357 7.92 8.42 -30.01
C THR A 357 6.51 8.48 -30.60
N ASP A 358 5.91 7.33 -30.83
CA ASP A 358 4.51 7.23 -31.25
C ASP A 358 3.53 7.14 -30.05
N ASP A 359 4.02 7.27 -28.81
CA ASP A 359 3.22 7.17 -27.59
C ASP A 359 2.59 8.53 -27.20
N ASP A 360 1.34 8.73 -27.59
CA ASP A 360 0.59 9.94 -27.26
C ASP A 360 0.30 10.11 -25.77
N HIS A 361 0.20 9.02 -24.99
CA HIS A 361 0.00 9.11 -23.54
C HIS A 361 1.25 9.60 -22.84
N LEU A 362 2.42 9.15 -23.29
CA LEU A 362 3.71 9.65 -22.82
C LEU A 362 3.91 11.13 -23.18
N LYS A 363 3.57 11.54 -24.40
CA LYS A 363 3.56 12.96 -24.80
C LYS A 363 2.62 13.78 -23.91
N ALA A 364 1.42 13.27 -23.64
CA ALA A 364 0.45 13.94 -22.81
C ALA A 364 0.94 14.07 -21.36
N TYR A 365 1.60 13.04 -20.82
CA TYR A 365 2.16 13.07 -19.48
C TYR A 365 3.37 14.02 -19.37
N ALA A 366 4.17 14.16 -20.43
CA ALA A 366 5.24 15.17 -20.47
C ALA A 366 4.68 16.60 -20.38
N PHE A 367 3.57 16.88 -21.08
CA PHE A 367 2.85 18.15 -20.94
C PHE A 367 2.22 18.33 -19.55
N ASP A 368 1.71 17.26 -18.95
CA ASP A 368 1.13 17.28 -17.59
C ASP A 368 2.16 17.73 -16.54
N VAL A 369 3.35 17.13 -16.53
CA VAL A 369 4.40 17.52 -15.57
C VAL A 369 4.93 18.93 -15.85
N ALA A 370 4.98 19.35 -17.12
CA ALA A 370 5.29 20.74 -17.50
C ALA A 370 4.25 21.71 -16.92
N ALA A 371 2.96 21.40 -17.06
CA ALA A 371 1.87 22.23 -16.55
C ALA A 371 1.97 22.45 -15.03
N ARG A 372 2.30 21.39 -14.27
CA ARG A 372 2.51 21.49 -12.81
C ARG A 372 3.67 22.42 -12.47
N ALA A 373 4.80 22.26 -13.15
CA ALA A 373 6.00 23.03 -12.92
C ALA A 373 5.80 24.51 -13.27
N TYR A 374 5.21 24.80 -14.43
CA TYR A 374 4.85 26.17 -14.84
C TYR A 374 3.86 26.83 -13.90
N ALA A 375 2.82 26.11 -13.45
CA ALA A 375 1.85 26.67 -12.53
C ALA A 375 2.47 27.04 -11.18
N MET A 376 3.40 26.22 -10.67
CA MET A 376 4.12 26.51 -9.43
C MET A 376 5.11 27.68 -9.58
N ASP A 377 5.72 27.87 -10.75
CA ASP A 377 6.54 29.06 -11.07
C ASP A 377 5.70 30.29 -11.45
N ASN A 378 4.36 30.23 -11.29
CA ASN A 378 3.41 31.29 -11.61
C ASN A 378 3.38 31.71 -13.10
N GLN A 379 3.70 30.78 -14.01
CA GLN A 379 3.65 30.98 -15.46
C GLN A 379 2.29 30.55 -16.02
N HIS A 380 1.28 31.42 -15.85
CA HIS A 380 -0.14 31.12 -16.14
C HIS A 380 -0.38 30.61 -17.57
N THR A 381 0.07 31.35 -18.59
CA THR A 381 -0.13 30.99 -20.00
C THR A 381 0.52 29.66 -20.35
N ALA A 382 1.76 29.43 -19.90
CA ALA A 382 2.50 28.20 -20.19
C ALA A 382 1.84 26.98 -19.53
N ALA A 383 1.36 27.14 -18.29
CA ALA A 383 0.66 26.09 -17.57
C ALA A 383 -0.63 25.67 -18.27
N LEU A 384 -1.51 26.64 -18.60
CA LEU A 384 -2.79 26.33 -19.25
C LEU A 384 -2.63 25.81 -20.68
N SER A 385 -1.64 26.33 -21.42
CA SER A 385 -1.30 25.80 -22.74
C SER A 385 -0.89 24.32 -22.64
N SER A 386 -0.03 23.98 -21.68
CA SER A 386 0.41 22.60 -21.45
C SER A 386 -0.74 21.67 -21.06
N VAL A 387 -1.68 22.11 -20.20
CA VAL A 387 -2.92 21.36 -19.89
C VAL A 387 -3.73 21.08 -21.17
N ASN A 388 -3.88 22.08 -22.05
CA ASN A 388 -4.64 21.92 -23.28
C ASN A 388 -3.96 20.94 -24.26
N SER A 389 -2.63 21.01 -24.39
CA SER A 389 -1.86 20.05 -25.19
C SER A 389 -2.00 18.62 -24.67
N ALA A 390 -1.92 18.42 -23.34
CA ALA A 390 -2.16 17.12 -22.73
C ALA A 390 -3.59 16.60 -23.00
N ARG A 391 -4.60 17.48 -22.89
CA ARG A 391 -6.01 17.12 -23.13
C ARG A 391 -6.27 16.65 -24.56
N ALA A 392 -5.69 17.34 -25.53
CA ALA A 392 -5.85 16.99 -26.94
C ALA A 392 -5.37 15.54 -27.20
N LEU A 393 -4.21 15.17 -26.66
CA LEU A 393 -3.62 13.85 -26.80
C LEU A 393 -4.38 12.73 -26.06
N VAL A 394 -4.86 13.00 -24.85
CA VAL A 394 -5.66 12.03 -24.08
C VAL A 394 -7.03 11.78 -24.74
N THR A 395 -7.61 12.78 -25.39
CA THR A 395 -8.92 12.63 -26.06
C THR A 395 -8.82 11.83 -27.37
N SER A 396 -7.66 11.87 -28.04
CA SER A 396 -7.47 11.23 -29.35
C SER A 396 -7.03 9.76 -29.29
N SER A 397 -6.73 9.21 -28.12
CA SER A 397 -6.18 7.86 -27.96
C SER A 397 -6.82 7.13 -26.77
N ALA A 398 -7.19 5.86 -26.96
CA ALA A 398 -7.80 5.05 -25.90
C ALA A 398 -6.80 4.50 -24.87
N GLY A 399 -5.49 4.76 -25.04
CA GLY A 399 -4.44 4.29 -24.15
C GLY A 399 -4.24 2.77 -24.18
N SER A 400 -3.11 2.30 -23.67
CA SER A 400 -2.86 0.87 -23.46
C SER A 400 -2.98 0.54 -21.98
N PRO A 401 -3.79 -0.48 -21.58
CA PRO A 401 -3.92 -0.92 -20.19
C PRO A 401 -2.60 -1.36 -19.55
N THR A 402 -1.59 -1.73 -20.36
CA THR A 402 -0.26 -2.16 -19.94
C THR A 402 0.85 -1.25 -20.48
N GLY A 403 0.50 -0.05 -20.95
CA GLY A 403 1.45 0.92 -21.47
C GLY A 403 2.41 1.44 -20.38
N LEU A 404 3.53 2.01 -20.81
CA LEU A 404 4.54 2.57 -19.91
C LEU A 404 3.95 3.64 -18.97
N VAL A 405 2.92 4.35 -19.42
CA VAL A 405 2.17 5.38 -18.69
C VAL A 405 0.73 4.95 -18.43
N TYR A 406 0.48 3.65 -18.14
CA TYR A 406 -0.85 3.06 -17.91
C TYR A 406 -1.73 3.80 -16.89
N PHE A 407 -1.11 4.49 -15.93
CA PHE A 407 -1.81 5.20 -14.87
C PHE A 407 -2.48 6.48 -15.34
N TYR A 408 -2.07 7.02 -16.50
CA TYR A 408 -2.43 8.36 -16.94
C TYR A 408 -3.64 8.35 -17.88
N ASN A 409 -4.66 9.11 -17.51
CA ASN A 409 -5.92 9.22 -18.25
C ASN A 409 -6.57 10.59 -18.02
N ALA A 410 -7.77 10.80 -18.56
CA ALA A 410 -8.50 12.06 -18.42
C ALA A 410 -8.76 12.46 -16.94
N GLY A 411 -9.01 11.49 -16.07
CA GLY A 411 -9.16 11.72 -14.63
C GLY A 411 -7.86 12.21 -13.97
N GLN A 412 -6.71 11.63 -14.33
CA GLN A 412 -5.41 12.12 -13.82
C GLN A 412 -5.07 13.51 -14.35
N LEU A 413 -5.35 13.79 -15.63
CA LEU A 413 -5.16 15.12 -16.21
C LEU A 413 -6.04 16.16 -15.49
N ALA A 414 -7.30 15.85 -15.21
CA ALA A 414 -8.19 16.73 -14.46
C ALA A 414 -7.67 16.97 -13.03
N SER A 415 -7.14 15.94 -12.36
CA SER A 415 -6.48 16.11 -11.07
C SER A 415 -5.31 17.10 -11.16
N THR A 416 -4.48 16.99 -12.19
CA THR A 416 -3.38 17.92 -12.43
C THR A 416 -3.87 19.34 -12.68
N GLU A 417 -4.86 19.50 -13.56
CA GLU A 417 -5.42 20.81 -13.88
C GLU A 417 -5.96 21.50 -12.62
N SER A 418 -6.62 20.75 -11.72
CA SER A 418 -7.02 21.27 -10.41
C SER A 418 -5.82 21.81 -9.60
N THR A 419 -4.68 21.12 -9.64
CA THR A 419 -3.42 21.58 -9.00
C THR A 419 -2.92 22.87 -9.62
N CYS A 420 -2.93 22.94 -10.95
CA CYS A 420 -2.50 24.14 -11.67
C CYS A 420 -3.38 25.33 -11.29
N TYR A 421 -4.70 25.18 -11.27
CA TYR A 421 -5.60 26.26 -10.83
C TYR A 421 -5.35 26.68 -9.39
N LEU A 422 -5.09 25.72 -8.49
CA LEU A 422 -4.80 26.05 -7.09
C LEU A 422 -3.48 26.86 -6.96
N TYR A 423 -2.42 26.49 -7.68
CA TYR A 423 -1.17 27.27 -7.69
C TYR A 423 -1.32 28.64 -8.34
N LEU A 424 -2.18 28.75 -9.35
CA LEU A 424 -2.48 30.00 -10.06
C LEU A 424 -3.54 30.87 -9.35
N GLY A 425 -3.88 30.57 -8.10
CA GLY A 425 -4.81 31.37 -7.30
C GLY A 425 -6.26 31.35 -7.79
N GLN A 426 -6.69 30.27 -8.46
CA GLN A 426 -8.06 30.06 -8.97
C GLN A 426 -8.74 28.85 -8.30
N PRO A 427 -8.91 28.87 -6.96
CA PRO A 427 -9.41 27.73 -6.20
C PRO A 427 -10.81 27.26 -6.64
N GLU A 428 -11.70 28.14 -7.08
CA GLU A 428 -13.05 27.77 -7.54
C GLU A 428 -13.01 26.89 -8.79
N ARG A 429 -12.17 27.26 -9.78
CA ARG A 429 -11.94 26.42 -10.97
C ARG A 429 -11.25 25.12 -10.57
N GLY A 430 -10.30 25.19 -9.63
CA GLY A 430 -9.62 24.03 -9.09
C GLY A 430 -10.58 23.03 -8.42
N ALA A 431 -11.58 23.50 -7.69
CA ALA A 431 -12.60 22.66 -7.07
C ALA A 431 -13.46 21.95 -8.12
N ALA A 432 -14.00 22.69 -9.10
CA ALA A 432 -14.86 22.13 -10.14
C ALA A 432 -14.17 21.01 -10.95
N VAL A 433 -12.89 21.21 -11.31
CA VAL A 433 -12.14 20.18 -12.05
C VAL A 433 -11.71 19.01 -11.16
N ALA A 434 -11.47 19.24 -9.85
CA ALA A 434 -11.20 18.14 -8.92
C ALA A 434 -12.41 17.21 -8.75
N GLU A 435 -13.63 17.74 -8.74
CA GLU A 435 -14.86 16.93 -8.70
C GLU A 435 -14.94 16.01 -9.93
N GLN A 436 -14.73 16.57 -11.13
CA GLN A 436 -14.67 15.79 -12.38
C GLN A 436 -13.55 14.73 -12.34
N ALA A 437 -12.41 15.04 -11.75
CA ALA A 437 -11.30 14.10 -11.63
C ALA A 437 -11.69 12.90 -10.75
N LEU A 438 -12.36 13.11 -9.61
CA LEU A 438 -12.76 12.04 -8.70
C LEU A 438 -13.79 11.07 -9.30
N GLU A 439 -14.61 11.54 -10.23
CA GLU A 439 -15.55 10.70 -10.97
C GLU A 439 -14.82 9.75 -11.94
N ASN A 440 -13.73 10.23 -12.56
CA ASN A 440 -13.08 9.57 -13.69
C ASN A 440 -11.77 8.84 -13.34
N ILE A 441 -11.20 9.03 -12.15
CA ILE A 441 -10.04 8.25 -11.71
C ILE A 441 -10.49 6.82 -11.38
N ASP A 442 -9.73 5.84 -11.88
CA ASP A 442 -9.92 4.43 -11.57
C ASP A 442 -9.71 4.18 -10.05
N PRO A 443 -10.65 3.50 -9.37
CA PRO A 443 -10.56 3.15 -7.94
C PRO A 443 -9.25 2.48 -7.52
N ALA A 444 -8.56 1.80 -8.44
CA ALA A 444 -7.26 1.18 -8.16
C ALA A 444 -6.17 2.19 -7.78
N PHE A 445 -6.28 3.47 -8.20
CA PHE A 445 -5.29 4.51 -7.89
C PHE A 445 -5.63 5.25 -6.59
N VAL A 446 -5.61 4.51 -5.47
CA VAL A 446 -6.06 4.98 -4.14
C VAL A 446 -5.33 6.27 -3.72
N ARG A 447 -4.01 6.32 -3.91
CA ARG A 447 -3.19 7.51 -3.62
C ARG A 447 -3.64 8.74 -4.42
N ASN A 448 -3.98 8.56 -5.69
CA ASN A 448 -4.35 9.66 -6.58
C ASN A 448 -5.74 10.20 -6.25
N LEU A 449 -6.68 9.31 -5.90
CA LEU A 449 -7.97 9.71 -5.33
C LEU A 449 -7.79 10.51 -4.04
N ALA A 450 -6.98 10.03 -3.10
CA ALA A 450 -6.72 10.73 -1.84
C ALA A 450 -6.10 12.12 -2.06
N LEU A 451 -5.08 12.24 -2.92
CA LEU A 451 -4.46 13.52 -3.26
C LEU A 451 -5.46 14.49 -3.94
N THR A 452 -6.37 13.96 -4.74
CA THR A 452 -7.40 14.76 -5.44
C THR A 452 -8.49 15.22 -4.48
N SER A 453 -8.95 14.36 -3.56
CA SER A 453 -9.90 14.71 -2.51
C SER A 453 -9.34 15.74 -1.54
N LEU A 454 -8.07 15.60 -1.12
CA LEU A 454 -7.38 16.62 -0.33
C LEU A 454 -7.34 17.95 -1.07
N ARG A 455 -7.02 17.93 -2.37
CA ARG A 455 -6.95 19.13 -3.19
C ARG A 455 -8.29 19.82 -3.35
N LEU A 456 -9.37 19.07 -3.57
CA LEU A 456 -10.73 19.58 -3.58
C LEU A 456 -11.04 20.31 -2.27
N GLY A 457 -10.71 19.71 -1.13
CA GLY A 457 -10.88 20.33 0.17
C GLY A 457 -10.09 21.64 0.33
N VAL A 458 -8.82 21.64 -0.08
CA VAL A 458 -7.99 22.86 -0.03
C VAL A 458 -8.52 23.95 -0.96
N CYS A 459 -8.98 23.61 -2.16
CA CYS A 459 -9.64 24.55 -3.07
C CYS A 459 -10.88 25.17 -2.42
N ARG A 460 -11.79 24.37 -1.85
CA ARG A 460 -13.01 24.85 -1.18
C ARG A 460 -12.71 25.75 0.02
N MET A 461 -11.67 25.43 0.79
CA MET A 461 -11.23 26.23 1.93
C MET A 461 -10.64 27.59 1.51
N ARG A 462 -10.01 27.67 0.34
CA ARG A 462 -9.35 28.90 -0.17
C ARG A 462 -10.21 29.72 -1.13
N ALA A 463 -11.41 29.26 -1.47
CA ALA A 463 -12.34 30.00 -2.29
C ALA A 463 -12.69 31.37 -1.67
N ALA A 464 -13.12 32.33 -2.49
CA ALA A 464 -13.55 33.65 -2.02
C ALA A 464 -14.74 33.58 -1.04
N LYS A 465 -15.56 32.54 -1.18
CA LYS A 465 -16.63 32.17 -0.23
C LYS A 465 -16.41 30.72 0.23
N PRO A 466 -15.59 30.50 1.28
CA PRO A 466 -15.27 29.14 1.72
C PRO A 466 -16.48 28.38 2.24
N ASP A 467 -16.68 27.16 1.75
CA ASP A 467 -17.56 26.16 2.39
C ASP A 467 -16.68 25.18 3.16
N ILE A 468 -16.45 25.49 4.44
CA ILE A 468 -15.52 24.73 5.28
C ILE A 468 -16.07 23.34 5.61
N ALA A 469 -17.39 23.16 5.72
CA ALA A 469 -17.99 21.85 5.95
C ALA A 469 -17.72 20.92 4.76
N GLN A 470 -17.99 21.41 3.54
CA GLN A 470 -17.68 20.66 2.32
C GLN A 470 -16.17 20.47 2.07
N ALA A 471 -15.34 21.41 2.54
CA ALA A 471 -13.89 21.26 2.51
C ALA A 471 -13.43 20.13 3.45
N ALA A 472 -13.94 20.12 4.67
CA ALA A 472 -13.65 19.11 5.68
C ALA A 472 -14.08 17.71 5.21
N GLN A 473 -15.28 17.57 4.64
CA GLN A 473 -15.75 16.29 4.09
C GLN A 473 -14.80 15.73 3.02
N ALA A 474 -14.34 16.58 2.09
CA ALA A 474 -13.39 16.17 1.06
C ALA A 474 -12.02 15.77 1.64
N ILE A 475 -11.53 16.49 2.65
CA ILE A 475 -10.30 16.12 3.37
C ILE A 475 -10.49 14.81 4.13
N GLY A 476 -11.65 14.57 4.76
CA GLY A 476 -11.98 13.34 5.45
C GLY A 476 -11.97 12.12 4.53
N VAL A 477 -12.44 12.24 3.29
CA VAL A 477 -12.28 11.20 2.26
C VAL A 477 -10.80 10.89 2.05
N ALA A 478 -9.96 11.91 1.91
CA ALA A 478 -8.52 11.73 1.73
C ALA A 478 -7.84 11.06 2.94
N VAL A 479 -8.26 11.37 4.17
CA VAL A 479 -7.79 10.73 5.41
C VAL A 479 -8.11 9.23 5.40
N ARG A 480 -9.35 8.85 5.07
CA ARG A 480 -9.75 7.43 4.99
C ARG A 480 -8.95 6.66 3.95
N LEU A 481 -8.76 7.23 2.76
CA LEU A 481 -7.97 6.60 1.69
C LEU A 481 -6.48 6.49 2.06
N ALA A 482 -5.93 7.50 2.76
CA ALA A 482 -4.55 7.46 3.24
C ALA A 482 -4.31 6.40 4.32
N GLY A 483 -5.32 6.08 5.13
CA GLY A 483 -5.27 4.96 6.08
C GLY A 483 -5.01 3.60 5.41
N HIS A 484 -5.45 3.44 4.17
CA HIS A 484 -5.26 2.22 3.37
C HIS A 484 -3.91 2.19 2.65
N ASN A 485 -3.57 3.24 1.90
CA ASN A 485 -2.38 3.27 1.04
C ASN A 485 -1.09 3.68 1.78
N ARG A 486 -1.16 4.37 2.93
CA ARG A 486 0.01 4.71 3.78
C ARG A 486 1.18 5.46 3.09
N SER A 487 0.97 6.07 1.92
CA SER A 487 1.93 6.97 1.26
C SER A 487 2.40 8.10 2.21
N ALA A 488 3.69 8.16 2.55
CA ALA A 488 4.23 9.16 3.48
C ALA A 488 4.08 10.61 2.99
N ARG A 489 4.33 10.86 1.69
CA ARG A 489 4.18 12.21 1.12
C ARG A 489 2.74 12.72 1.12
N LEU A 490 1.77 11.81 1.01
CA LEU A 490 0.34 12.10 1.13
C LEU A 490 0.01 12.46 2.58
N ILE A 491 0.50 11.69 3.54
CA ILE A 491 0.31 11.96 4.98
C ILE A 491 0.85 13.35 5.35
N ASP A 492 2.03 13.75 4.86
CA ASP A 492 2.57 15.10 5.10
C ASP A 492 1.75 16.22 4.45
N ARG A 493 1.12 15.95 3.30
CA ARG A 493 0.18 16.91 2.69
C ARG A 493 -1.12 16.98 3.48
N LEU A 494 -1.64 15.85 3.96
CA LEU A 494 -2.83 15.78 4.82
C LEU A 494 -2.62 16.56 6.10
N ARG A 495 -1.51 16.33 6.82
CA ARG A 495 -1.17 17.08 8.05
C ARG A 495 -1.14 18.60 7.85
N ARG A 496 -0.67 19.07 6.69
CA ARG A 496 -0.71 20.51 6.35
C ARG A 496 -2.14 20.99 6.08
N GLY A 497 -2.93 20.21 5.33
CA GLY A 497 -4.32 20.53 5.03
C GLY A 497 -5.19 20.57 6.29
N THR A 498 -5.05 19.58 7.19
CA THR A 498 -5.79 19.51 8.45
C THR A 498 -5.36 20.59 9.43
N LYS A 499 -4.08 20.96 9.46
CA LYS A 499 -3.61 22.14 10.23
C LYS A 499 -4.24 23.44 9.75
N GLU A 500 -4.43 23.61 8.44
CA GLU A 500 -5.12 24.79 7.89
C GLU A 500 -6.62 24.74 8.25
N LEU A 501 -7.24 23.57 8.16
CA LEU A 501 -8.65 23.32 8.51
C LEU A 501 -8.95 23.54 10.01
N ALA A 502 -7.97 23.31 10.90
CA ALA A 502 -8.11 23.48 12.34
C ALA A 502 -8.44 24.94 12.79
N LYS A 503 -8.41 25.92 11.88
CA LYS A 503 -8.85 27.30 12.14
C LYS A 503 -10.36 27.41 12.38
N TRP A 504 -11.16 26.39 12.06
CA TRP A 504 -12.61 26.37 12.23
C TRP A 504 -13.10 25.24 13.15
N PRO A 505 -12.70 25.23 14.44
CA PRO A 505 -12.96 24.11 15.36
C PRO A 505 -14.44 23.95 15.76
N HIS A 506 -15.28 24.95 15.48
CA HIS A 506 -16.71 24.94 15.78
C HIS A 506 -17.54 24.17 14.74
N ILE A 507 -16.96 23.85 13.58
CA ILE A 507 -17.63 23.11 12.50
C ILE A 507 -17.50 21.60 12.80
N PRO A 508 -18.63 20.86 12.91
CA PRO A 508 -18.59 19.44 13.25
C PRO A 508 -17.69 18.60 12.33
N GLU A 509 -17.79 18.80 11.02
CA GLU A 509 -17.01 18.04 10.04
C GLU A 509 -15.50 18.22 10.19
N VAL A 510 -15.05 19.36 10.75
CA VAL A 510 -13.62 19.61 11.05
C VAL A 510 -13.15 18.77 12.24
N ARG A 511 -14.01 18.58 13.25
CA ARG A 511 -13.73 17.68 14.38
C ARG A 511 -13.70 16.23 13.92
N ASP A 512 -14.66 15.82 13.09
CA ASP A 512 -14.71 14.48 12.52
C ASP A 512 -13.42 14.14 11.75
N VAL A 513 -12.88 15.08 10.96
CA VAL A 513 -11.59 14.90 10.28
C VAL A 513 -10.44 14.73 11.27
N SER A 514 -10.46 15.46 12.38
CA SER A 514 -9.42 15.37 13.41
C SER A 514 -9.47 14.01 14.12
N GLU A 515 -10.67 13.54 14.45
CA GLU A 515 -10.92 12.20 15.01
C GLU A 515 -10.52 11.09 14.03
N GLN A 516 -10.82 11.25 12.75
CA GLN A 516 -10.37 10.33 11.69
C GLN A 516 -8.84 10.28 11.60
N MET A 517 -8.16 11.42 11.63
CA MET A 517 -6.69 11.47 11.62
C MET A 517 -6.07 10.68 12.80
N ILE A 518 -6.69 10.74 13.99
CA ILE A 518 -6.28 9.95 15.15
C ILE A 518 -6.57 8.46 14.92
N THR A 519 -7.79 8.14 14.51
CA THR A 519 -8.26 6.76 14.28
C THR A 519 -7.37 6.00 13.28
N TYR A 520 -6.96 6.65 12.19
CA TYR A 520 -6.09 6.04 11.18
C TYR A 520 -4.59 6.15 11.51
N GLY A 521 -4.22 6.70 12.67
CA GLY A 521 -2.81 6.87 13.08
C GLY A 521 -2.02 7.84 12.21
N LEU A 522 -2.70 8.84 11.62
CA LEU A 522 -2.11 9.84 10.73
C LEU A 522 -1.81 11.17 11.44
N ALA A 523 -2.32 11.32 12.66
CA ALA A 523 -1.97 12.42 13.56
C ALA A 523 -0.44 12.49 13.77
N SER A 524 0.06 13.69 14.05
CA SER A 524 1.49 13.98 14.27
C SER A 524 1.94 13.66 15.68
#